data_AF-A0A329YFP5-F1
#
_entry.id   AF-A0A329YFP5-F1
#
_cell.length_a   1.000
_cell.length_b   1.000
_cell.length_c   1.000
_cell.angle_alpha   90.00
_cell.angle_beta   90.00
_cell.angle_gamma   90.00
#
_symmetry.space_group_name_H-M   'P 1'
#
loop_
_entity.id
_entity.type
_entity.pdbx_description
1 polymer ?
#
loop_
_entity_poly.entity_id
_entity_poly.type
_entity_poly.pdbx_seq_one_letter_code
_entity_poly.pdbx_strand_id
1 'polypeptide(L)'
;MKTTKSLLLIAILPLFLSGCGGAAKGLGDNLRIALVAPYNKVGSQWRGKQISKFQEKFGPPTNRSNSGDSAVLTWQRSRMVRVPARTYEDESFQGNWTIRKRRYVPEHDQDVSCTLALTAKGGAIAQVKTLDDWGVPVGEDGLFPATTSACQIVFGS
;
A
#
# COMPACT_ATOMS: atom_id res chain seq x y z
N MET A 1 -1.90 -20.24 61.33
CA MET A 1 -2.08 -20.23 59.85
C MET A 1 -2.73 -18.90 59.48
N LYS A 2 -1.94 -17.98 58.91
CA LYS A 2 -2.10 -17.39 57.55
C LYS A 2 -3.37 -16.52 57.43
N THR A 3 -3.27 -15.20 57.67
CA THR A 3 -3.15 -14.10 56.66
C THR A 3 -4.37 -14.06 55.71
N THR A 4 -5.01 -12.94 55.38
CA THR A 4 -4.43 -11.64 55.01
C THR A 4 -5.55 -10.60 54.87
N LYS A 5 -5.26 -9.36 55.31
CA LYS A 5 -5.97 -8.14 54.93
C LYS A 5 -5.85 -7.93 53.41
N SER A 6 -6.93 -7.56 52.73
CA SER A 6 -6.87 -7.04 51.36
C SER A 6 -7.66 -5.74 51.28
N LEU A 7 -6.97 -4.65 51.60
CA LEU A 7 -7.39 -3.28 51.32
C LEU A 7 -7.07 -2.99 49.85
N LEU A 8 -8.10 -2.63 49.09
CA LEU A 8 -8.01 -2.13 47.72
C LEU A 8 -7.18 -0.84 47.69
N LEU A 9 -5.96 -0.94 47.16
CA LEU A 9 -5.13 0.19 46.77
C LEU A 9 -5.52 0.62 45.36
N ILE A 10 -6.03 1.84 45.26
CA ILE A 10 -6.30 2.58 44.03
C ILE A 10 -4.95 2.85 43.34
N ALA A 11 -4.68 2.13 42.25
CA ALA A 11 -3.52 2.37 41.40
C ALA A 11 -3.82 3.52 40.44
N ILE A 12 -3.15 4.64 40.70
CA ILE A 12 -3.08 5.85 39.87
C ILE A 12 -2.45 5.47 38.53
N LEU A 13 -3.19 5.67 37.43
CA LEU A 13 -2.65 5.59 36.07
C LEU A 13 -1.73 6.80 35.83
N PRO A 14 -0.42 6.63 35.56
CA PRO A 14 0.38 7.73 35.04
C PRO A 14 0.02 7.93 33.56
N LEU A 15 -0.54 9.11 33.28
CA LEU A 15 -0.62 9.71 31.96
C LEU A 15 0.79 9.79 31.36
N PHE A 16 1.16 8.82 30.53
CA PHE A 16 2.31 8.95 29.63
C PHE A 16 1.96 9.91 28.50
N LEU A 17 2.00 11.21 28.82
CA LEU A 17 2.21 12.30 27.88
C LEU A 17 3.71 12.34 27.54
N SER A 18 4.12 11.55 26.55
CA SER A 18 5.43 11.69 25.94
C SER A 18 5.39 11.29 24.47
N GLY A 19 5.27 12.31 23.62
CA GLY A 19 5.89 12.42 22.30
C GLY A 19 5.82 11.22 21.35
N CYS A 20 4.98 11.34 20.32
CA CYS A 20 5.40 11.05 18.95
C CYS A 20 4.53 11.85 17.98
N GLY A 21 4.88 13.11 17.76
CA GLY A 21 4.39 13.89 16.64
C GLY A 21 4.95 13.32 15.34
N GLY A 22 4.36 12.23 14.86
CA GLY A 22 4.86 11.49 13.71
C GLY A 22 3.96 10.32 13.30
N ALA A 23 2.63 10.46 13.37
CA ALA A 23 1.71 9.34 13.13
C ALA A 23 0.53 9.65 12.19
N ALA A 24 0.61 10.70 11.35
CA ALA A 24 -0.47 10.99 10.39
C ALA A 24 -0.18 10.50 8.96
N LYS A 25 1.09 10.45 8.52
CA LYS A 25 1.42 10.01 7.14
C LYS A 25 1.31 8.49 6.95
N GLY A 26 1.65 7.70 7.96
CA GLY A 26 1.69 6.23 7.82
C GLY A 26 0.32 5.55 7.79
N LEU A 27 -0.71 6.10 8.43
CA LEU A 27 -2.02 5.42 8.51
C LEU A 27 -2.75 5.45 7.16
N GLY A 28 -2.71 6.59 6.47
CA GLY A 28 -3.33 6.75 5.15
C GLY A 28 -2.67 5.89 4.07
N ASP A 29 -1.34 5.86 4.04
CA ASP A 29 -0.59 5.08 3.05
C ASP A 29 -0.77 3.58 3.26
N ASN A 30 -0.72 3.11 4.51
CA ASN A 30 -0.97 1.70 4.82
C ASN A 30 -2.41 1.27 4.50
N LEU A 31 -3.40 2.14 4.72
CA LEU A 31 -4.79 1.88 4.35
C LEU A 31 -4.94 1.76 2.84
N ARG A 32 -4.33 2.67 2.07
CA ARG A 32 -4.36 2.64 0.60
C ARG A 32 -3.77 1.34 0.05
N ILE A 33 -2.60 0.93 0.56
CA ILE A 33 -1.95 -0.33 0.17
C ILE A 33 -2.83 -1.53 0.56
N ALA A 34 -3.44 -1.53 1.74
CA ALA A 34 -4.31 -2.61 2.19
C ALA A 34 -5.57 -2.76 1.31
N LEU A 35 -6.18 -1.66 0.89
CA LEU A 35 -7.37 -1.66 0.03
C LEU A 35 -7.11 -2.28 -1.36
N VAL A 36 -5.86 -2.25 -1.83
CA VAL A 36 -5.49 -2.78 -3.15
C VAL A 36 -4.71 -4.09 -3.11
N ALA A 37 -4.42 -4.61 -1.92
CA ALA A 37 -3.71 -5.87 -1.72
C ALA A 37 -4.32 -7.05 -2.50
N PRO A 38 -5.66 -7.21 -2.63
CA PRO A 38 -6.24 -8.30 -3.42
C PRO A 38 -5.87 -8.26 -4.91
N TYR A 39 -5.56 -7.07 -5.43
CA TYR A 39 -5.20 -6.86 -6.84
C TYR A 39 -3.69 -6.85 -7.08
N ASN A 40 -2.88 -6.86 -6.01
CA ASN A 40 -1.42 -6.85 -6.08
C ASN A 40 -0.85 -8.27 -5.91
N LYS A 41 -0.51 -8.91 -7.03
CA LYS A 41 0.10 -10.25 -7.07
C LYS A 41 1.61 -10.22 -7.27
N VAL A 42 2.22 -9.04 -7.29
CA VAL A 42 3.66 -8.85 -7.55
C VAL A 42 4.50 -9.66 -6.57
N GLY A 43 4.07 -9.71 -5.30
CA GLY A 43 4.74 -10.50 -4.27
C GLY A 43 4.85 -11.99 -4.64
N SER A 44 3.75 -12.62 -5.02
CA SER A 44 3.74 -14.03 -5.45
C SER A 44 4.40 -14.25 -6.81
N GLN A 45 4.35 -13.26 -7.70
CA GLN A 45 4.95 -13.35 -9.03
C GLN A 45 6.47 -13.35 -8.97
N TRP A 46 7.09 -12.62 -8.03
CA TRP A 46 8.54 -12.46 -8.00
C TRP A 46 9.25 -13.20 -6.87
N ARG A 47 8.57 -13.56 -5.78
CA ARG A 47 9.19 -14.32 -4.69
C ARG A 47 9.79 -15.64 -5.22
N GLY A 48 11.02 -15.92 -4.79
CA GLY A 48 11.80 -17.09 -5.23
C GLY A 48 12.51 -16.93 -6.57
N LYS A 49 12.18 -15.91 -7.38
CA LYS A 49 12.94 -15.62 -8.62
C LYS A 49 14.28 -14.98 -8.30
N GLN A 50 15.23 -15.12 -9.22
CA GLN A 50 16.54 -14.48 -9.13
C GLN A 50 16.41 -12.95 -9.18
N ILE A 51 17.13 -12.25 -8.30
CA ILE A 51 17.14 -10.78 -8.27
C ILE A 51 17.69 -10.20 -9.58
N SER A 52 18.62 -10.91 -10.23
CA SER A 52 19.17 -10.52 -11.53
C SER A 52 18.10 -10.46 -12.62
N LYS A 53 17.13 -11.38 -12.64
CA LYS A 53 16.00 -11.33 -13.58
C LYS A 53 15.09 -10.13 -13.35
N PHE A 54 14.91 -9.75 -12.08
CA PHE A 54 14.15 -8.54 -11.74
C PHE A 54 14.89 -7.28 -12.23
N GLN A 55 16.20 -7.23 -12.01
CA GLN A 55 17.07 -6.13 -12.47
C GLN A 55 17.15 -6.05 -14.00
N GLU A 56 17.16 -7.18 -14.69
CA GLU A 56 17.14 -7.22 -16.16
C GLU A 56 15.84 -6.62 -16.70
N LYS A 57 14.68 -6.96 -16.11
CA LYS A 57 13.38 -6.45 -16.55
C LYS A 57 13.15 -4.98 -16.17
N PHE A 58 13.56 -4.57 -14.98
CA PHE A 58 13.19 -3.27 -14.39
C PHE A 58 14.36 -2.33 -14.14
N GLY A 59 15.57 -2.67 -14.56
CA GLY A 59 16.79 -1.90 -14.33
C GLY A 59 17.32 -1.99 -12.89
N PRO A 60 18.39 -1.24 -12.58
CA PRO A 60 18.96 -1.20 -11.24
C PRO A 60 17.98 -0.62 -10.21
N PRO A 61 18.13 -0.95 -8.91
CA PRO A 61 17.30 -0.37 -7.86
C PRO A 61 17.52 1.14 -7.75
N THR A 62 16.45 1.88 -7.43
CA THR A 62 16.51 3.32 -7.18
C THR A 62 17.18 3.64 -5.86
N ASN A 63 17.12 2.73 -4.88
CA ASN A 63 17.83 2.86 -3.61
C ASN A 63 18.28 1.48 -3.11
N ARG A 64 19.40 1.43 -2.41
CA ARG A 64 19.91 0.27 -1.70
C ARG A 64 20.19 0.67 -0.26
N SER A 65 19.56 -0.02 0.67
CA SER A 65 19.86 0.08 2.10
C SER A 65 20.19 -1.29 2.67
N ASN A 66 20.91 -1.31 3.79
CA ASN A 66 21.16 -2.53 4.53
C ASN A 66 20.24 -2.55 5.75
N SER A 67 19.54 -3.65 5.97
CA SER A 67 18.72 -3.89 7.16
C SER A 67 19.19 -5.19 7.80
N GLY A 68 19.99 -5.06 8.87
CA GLY A 68 20.75 -6.18 9.43
C GLY A 68 21.71 -6.78 8.38
N ASP A 69 21.69 -8.11 8.25
CA ASP A 69 22.55 -8.85 7.31
C ASP A 69 21.99 -8.93 5.89
N SER A 70 20.86 -8.28 5.61
CA SER A 70 20.18 -8.37 4.31
C SER A 70 20.11 -7.02 3.61
N ALA A 71 20.52 -7.00 2.34
CA ALA A 71 20.30 -5.85 1.48
C ALA A 71 18.81 -5.71 1.16
N VAL A 72 18.27 -4.52 1.42
CA VAL A 72 16.96 -4.10 0.97
C VAL A 72 17.16 -3.22 -0.26
N LEU A 73 16.58 -3.67 -1.37
CA LEU A 73 16.70 -3.05 -2.67
C LEU A 73 15.34 -2.45 -3.05
N THR A 74 15.30 -1.13 -3.25
CA THR A 74 14.07 -0.41 -3.55
C THR A 74 14.00 -0.08 -5.03
N TRP A 75 12.82 -0.26 -5.63
CA TRP A 75 12.49 0.24 -6.96
C TRP A 75 11.30 1.17 -6.86
N GLN A 76 11.46 2.35 -7.46
CA GLN A 76 10.37 3.28 -7.73
C GLN A 76 10.30 3.45 -9.24
N ARG A 77 9.12 3.17 -9.81
CA ARG A 77 8.89 3.35 -11.25
C ARG A 77 7.49 3.88 -11.47
N SER A 78 7.33 4.60 -12.58
CA SER A 78 6.03 4.99 -13.09
C SER A 78 5.83 4.52 -14.52
N ARG A 79 4.56 4.44 -14.94
CA ARG A 79 4.15 4.06 -16.27
C ARG A 79 2.88 4.82 -16.63
N MET A 80 2.87 5.38 -17.83
CA MET A 80 1.67 5.97 -18.40
C MET A 80 0.67 4.87 -18.79
N VAL A 81 -0.57 5.01 -18.34
CA VAL A 81 -1.66 4.08 -18.65
C VAL A 81 -2.87 4.86 -19.15
N ARG A 82 -3.62 4.23 -20.05
CA ARG A 82 -4.91 4.74 -20.50
C ARG A 82 -5.99 4.32 -19.50
N VAL A 83 -6.60 5.29 -18.83
CA VAL A 83 -7.70 5.09 -17.88
C VAL A 83 -9.03 5.28 -18.62
N PRO A 84 -9.95 4.30 -18.59
CA PRO A 84 -11.22 4.40 -19.29
C PRO A 84 -12.13 5.48 -18.70
N ALA A 85 -13.04 6.00 -19.52
CA ALA A 85 -14.05 6.95 -19.09
C ALA A 85 -14.93 6.37 -17.98
N ARG A 86 -15.31 7.19 -16.99
CA ARG A 86 -16.05 6.72 -15.83
C ARG A 86 -16.91 7.79 -15.17
N THR A 87 -18.08 7.39 -14.68
CA THR A 87 -18.92 8.22 -13.82
C THR A 87 -18.75 7.83 -12.36
N TYR A 88 -18.52 8.80 -11.50
CA TYR A 88 -18.46 8.66 -10.05
C TYR A 88 -19.75 9.23 -9.45
N GLU A 89 -20.31 8.52 -8.47
CA GLU A 89 -21.37 9.06 -7.61
C GLU A 89 -20.74 9.43 -6.27
N ASP A 90 -20.64 10.71 -5.99
CA ASP A 90 -20.23 11.20 -4.68
C ASP A 90 -21.48 11.45 -3.85
N GLU A 91 -21.47 10.92 -2.62
CA GLU A 91 -22.49 11.20 -1.63
C GLU A 91 -21.89 12.11 -0.54
N SER A 92 -22.56 13.22 -0.25
CA SER A 92 -22.21 14.08 0.88
C SER A 92 -23.43 14.38 1.74
N PHE A 93 -23.20 14.50 3.04
CA PHE A 93 -24.24 14.79 4.01
C PHE A 93 -24.16 16.28 4.40
N GLN A 94 -25.28 17.01 4.27
CA GLN A 94 -25.43 18.38 4.76
C GLN A 94 -26.61 18.42 5.73
N GLY A 95 -26.33 18.36 7.04
CA GLY A 95 -27.36 18.17 8.06
C GLY A 95 -28.10 16.84 7.85
N ASN A 96 -29.42 16.89 7.71
CA ASN A 96 -30.26 15.72 7.42
C ASN A 96 -30.44 15.47 5.90
N TRP A 97 -29.73 16.19 5.04
CA TRP A 97 -29.82 16.04 3.60
C TRP A 97 -28.68 15.19 3.04
N THR A 98 -29.03 14.22 2.21
CA THR A 98 -28.09 13.48 1.36
C THR A 98 -28.02 14.15 0.00
N ILE A 99 -26.86 14.68 -0.37
CA ILE A 99 -26.59 15.23 -1.70
C ILE A 99 -25.83 14.17 -2.50
N ARG A 100 -26.39 13.77 -3.63
CA ARG A 100 -25.74 12.87 -4.60
C ARG A 100 -25.28 13.68 -5.81
N LYS A 101 -23.98 13.65 -6.09
CA LYS A 101 -23.38 14.30 -7.26
C LYS A 101 -22.84 13.24 -8.20
N ARG A 102 -23.17 13.36 -9.48
CA ARG A 102 -22.57 12.55 -10.55
C ARG A 102 -21.43 13.34 -11.18
N ARG A 103 -20.21 12.80 -11.12
CA ARG A 103 -19.03 13.35 -11.77
C ARG A 103 -18.59 12.42 -12.89
N TYR A 104 -18.71 12.86 -14.13
CA TYR A 104 -18.11 12.16 -15.27
C TYR A 104 -16.64 12.55 -15.42
N VAL A 105 -15.78 11.55 -15.56
CA VAL A 105 -14.36 11.68 -15.88
C VAL A 105 -14.14 11.02 -17.23
N PRO A 106 -13.72 11.77 -18.26
CA PRO A 106 -13.46 11.19 -19.58
C PRO A 106 -12.24 10.27 -19.54
N GLU A 107 -12.12 9.44 -20.58
CA GLU A 107 -10.92 8.65 -20.83
C GLU A 107 -9.70 9.58 -20.94
N HIS A 108 -8.60 9.22 -20.28
CA HIS A 108 -7.37 10.01 -20.28
C HIS A 108 -6.14 9.14 -19.98
N ASP A 109 -4.96 9.66 -20.33
CA ASP A 109 -3.69 9.07 -19.91
C ASP A 109 -3.34 9.55 -18.49
N GLN A 110 -2.96 8.61 -17.63
CA GLN A 110 -2.53 8.87 -16.25
C GLN A 110 -1.16 8.25 -16.01
N ASP A 111 -0.27 8.98 -15.34
CA ASP A 111 0.98 8.39 -14.84
C ASP A 111 0.72 7.62 -13.54
N VAL A 112 1.08 6.34 -13.54
CA VAL A 112 0.87 5.43 -12.42
C VAL A 112 2.22 5.06 -11.83
N SER A 113 2.47 5.48 -10.59
CA SER A 113 3.68 5.13 -9.84
C SER A 113 3.44 4.02 -8.82
N CYS A 114 4.48 3.21 -8.60
CA CYS A 114 4.56 2.26 -7.50
C CYS A 114 5.98 2.23 -6.93
N THR A 115 6.07 1.96 -5.63
CA THR A 115 7.35 1.70 -4.95
C THR A 115 7.36 0.33 -4.28
N LEU A 116 8.37 -0.48 -4.57
CA LEU A 116 8.62 -1.78 -3.95
C LEU A 116 9.96 -1.81 -3.24
N ALA A 117 10.03 -2.52 -2.12
CA ALA A 117 11.26 -2.95 -1.48
C ALA A 117 11.39 -4.47 -1.56
N LEU A 118 12.51 -4.94 -2.08
CA LEU A 118 12.85 -6.35 -2.19
C LEU A 118 13.97 -6.69 -1.21
N THR A 119 13.85 -7.83 -0.54
CA THR A 119 14.94 -8.43 0.23
C THR A 119 15.44 -9.65 -0.52
N ALA A 120 16.74 -9.69 -0.80
CA ALA A 120 17.38 -10.82 -1.48
C ALA A 120 18.19 -11.68 -0.49
N LYS A 121 18.06 -13.01 -0.58
CA LYS A 121 18.85 -13.98 0.19
C LYS A 121 19.39 -15.04 -0.78
N GLY A 122 20.71 -15.23 -0.81
CA GLY A 122 21.35 -16.17 -1.73
C GLY A 122 21.07 -15.88 -3.22
N GLY A 123 20.96 -14.60 -3.60
CA GLY A 123 20.65 -14.16 -4.97
C GLY A 123 19.17 -14.23 -5.37
N ALA A 124 18.32 -14.91 -4.59
CA ALA A 124 16.89 -14.99 -4.84
C ALA A 124 16.10 -13.95 -4.04
N ILE A 125 14.96 -13.52 -4.57
CA ILE A 125 14.03 -12.62 -3.88
C ILE A 125 13.33 -13.40 -2.76
N ALA A 126 13.68 -13.11 -1.51
CA ALA A 126 13.07 -13.70 -0.33
C ALA A 126 11.75 -13.01 0.03
N GLN A 127 11.73 -11.68 -0.06
CA GLN A 127 10.56 -10.88 0.29
C GLN A 127 10.35 -9.75 -0.73
N VAL A 128 9.08 -9.46 -0.98
CA VAL A 128 8.60 -8.31 -1.73
C VAL A 128 7.70 -7.55 -0.76
N LYS A 129 8.00 -6.27 -0.51
CA LYS A 129 7.19 -5.37 0.29
C LYS A 129 6.78 -4.18 -0.58
N THR A 130 5.49 -3.90 -0.60
CA THR A 130 4.95 -2.71 -1.24
C THR A 130 5.07 -1.53 -0.29
N LEU A 131 5.67 -0.43 -0.78
CA LEU A 131 5.89 0.80 -0.01
C LEU A 131 4.93 1.91 -0.44
N ASP A 132 4.50 1.91 -1.70
CA ASP A 132 3.50 2.83 -2.25
C ASP A 132 2.72 2.11 -3.35
N ASP A 133 1.40 2.10 -3.23
CA ASP A 133 0.47 1.45 -4.15
C ASP A 133 -0.92 2.06 -4.02
N TRP A 134 -1.68 2.00 -5.10
CA TRP A 134 -3.02 2.57 -5.15
C TRP A 134 -3.84 1.93 -6.28
N GLY A 135 -5.14 2.16 -6.22
CA GLY A 135 -6.10 1.49 -7.10
C GLY A 135 -6.24 2.22 -8.41
N VAL A 136 -5.88 1.56 -9.50
CA VAL A 136 -6.03 2.08 -10.86
C VAL A 136 -7.27 1.48 -11.49
N PRO A 137 -8.24 2.30 -11.93
CA PRO A 137 -9.38 1.81 -12.69
C PRO A 137 -8.91 1.33 -14.07
N VAL A 138 -9.27 0.10 -14.43
CA VAL A 138 -8.84 -0.55 -15.68
C VAL A 138 -10.01 -1.05 -16.54
N GLY A 139 -11.25 -0.82 -16.11
CA GLY A 139 -12.44 -1.16 -16.87
C GLY A 139 -13.67 -1.30 -15.98
N GLU A 140 -14.65 -2.04 -16.48
CA GLU A 140 -15.87 -2.45 -15.76
C GLU A 140 -15.90 -3.99 -15.66
N ASP A 141 -16.13 -4.53 -14.46
CA ASP A 141 -16.39 -5.95 -14.21
C ASP A 141 -17.88 -6.15 -13.90
N GLY A 142 -18.72 -5.86 -14.89
CA GLY A 142 -20.17 -5.90 -14.76
C GLY A 142 -20.70 -4.62 -14.10
N LEU A 143 -21.29 -4.74 -12.90
CA LEU A 143 -21.89 -3.60 -12.17
C LEU A 143 -20.86 -2.81 -11.34
N PHE A 144 -19.63 -3.31 -11.24
CA PHE A 144 -18.59 -2.69 -10.44
C PHE A 144 -17.44 -2.24 -11.35
N PRO A 145 -16.68 -1.23 -10.89
CA PRO A 145 -15.46 -0.81 -11.56
C PRO A 145 -14.33 -1.83 -11.36
N ALA A 146 -13.81 -2.37 -12.46
CA ALA A 146 -12.63 -3.21 -12.41
C ALA A 146 -11.45 -2.33 -11.97
N THR A 147 -10.92 -2.62 -10.80
CA THR A 147 -9.76 -1.92 -10.21
C THR A 147 -8.59 -2.89 -10.16
N THR A 148 -7.39 -2.39 -10.42
CA THR A 148 -6.14 -3.13 -10.21
C THR A 148 -5.16 -2.33 -9.37
N SER A 149 -4.08 -2.96 -8.94
CA SER A 149 -2.99 -2.30 -8.22
C SER A 149 -2.04 -1.59 -9.21
N ALA A 150 -1.60 -0.38 -8.85
CA ALA A 150 -0.54 0.33 -9.55
C ALA A 150 0.73 -0.52 -9.64
N CYS A 151 1.11 -1.17 -8.55
CA CYS A 151 2.24 -2.09 -8.54
C CYS A 151 2.05 -3.29 -9.47
N GLN A 152 0.82 -3.82 -9.59
CA GLN A 152 0.53 -4.89 -10.53
C GLN A 152 0.72 -4.45 -11.99
N ILE A 153 0.38 -3.20 -12.32
CA ILE A 153 0.61 -2.65 -13.66
C ILE A 153 2.09 -2.42 -13.95
N VAL A 154 2.81 -1.85 -12.98
CA VAL A 154 4.21 -1.42 -13.16
C VAL A 154 5.18 -2.60 -13.10
N PHE A 155 4.98 -3.51 -12.14
CA PHE A 155 5.91 -4.60 -11.84
C PHE A 155 5.32 -6.00 -12.06
N GLY A 156 4.11 -6.09 -12.62
CA GLY A 156 3.51 -7.37 -12.96
C GLY A 156 4.42 -8.22 -13.85
N SER A 157 4.53 -9.52 -13.54
CA SER A 157 5.27 -10.47 -14.36
C SER A 157 4.48 -10.87 -15.59
#